data_AF-A0ABC8UX38-F1
#
_entry.id   AF-A0ABC8UX38-F1
#
_cell.length_a   1.000
_cell.length_b   1.000
_cell.length_c   1.000
_cell.angle_alpha   90.00
_cell.angle_beta   90.00
_cell.angle_gamma   90.00
#
_symmetry.space_group_name_H-M   'P 1'
#
loop_
_entity.id
_entity.type
_entity.pdbx_description
1 polymer ?
#
loop_
_entity_poly.entity_id
_entity_poly.type
_entity_poly.pdbx_seq_one_letter_code
_entity_poly.pdbx_strand_id
1 'polypeptide(L)'
;MSCIVPTIDDMYDVYGSLDELQCFTDAVDRWDLEAMEDLPEYMKLCYLAMFNFGNEIASDVLKDHGLDVLPYIKKEVSKRLIR
;
A
#
# COMPACT_ATOMS: atom_id res chain seq x y z
N MET A 1 -11.58 2.73 10.54
CA MET A 1 -10.33 2.42 9.84
C MET A 1 -10.67 1.98 8.40
N SER A 2 -11.27 2.85 7.59
CA SER A 2 -11.92 2.41 6.33
C SER A 2 -11.62 3.30 5.11
N CYS A 3 -10.66 4.23 5.21
CA CYS A 3 -10.54 5.30 4.23
C CYS A 3 -9.45 5.08 3.17
N ILE A 4 -8.41 4.30 3.47
CA ILE A 4 -7.29 4.10 2.54
C ILE A 4 -7.63 3.10 1.45
N VAL A 5 -8.41 2.09 1.81
CA VAL A 5 -8.76 1.01 0.88
C VAL A 5 -9.67 1.49 -0.27
N PRO A 6 -10.72 2.31 -0.04
CA PRO A 6 -11.52 2.87 -1.14
C PRO A 6 -10.77 3.91 -1.97
N THR A 7 -9.86 4.68 -1.35
CA THR A 7 -9.07 5.68 -2.09
C THR A 7 -8.14 5.01 -3.11
N ILE A 8 -7.58 3.85 -2.75
CA ILE A 8 -6.81 3.02 -3.69
C ILE A 8 -7.73 2.48 -4.79
N ASP A 9 -8.91 1.95 -4.44
CA ASP A 9 -9.91 1.45 -5.41
C ASP A 9 -10.30 2.54 -6.45
N ASP A 10 -10.61 3.76 -6.01
CA ASP A 10 -10.97 4.90 -6.87
C ASP A 10 -9.82 5.33 -7.80
N MET A 11 -8.56 5.23 -7.34
CA MET A 11 -7.39 5.50 -8.19
C MET A 11 -7.22 4.42 -9.25
N TYR A 12 -7.44 3.16 -8.87
CA TYR A 12 -7.29 2.03 -9.77
C TYR A 12 -8.31 2.06 -10.92
N ASP A 13 -9.56 2.48 -10.63
CA ASP A 13 -10.61 2.68 -11.63
C ASP A 13 -10.32 3.85 -12.61
N VAL A 14 -9.49 4.83 -12.22
CA VAL A 14 -9.21 6.05 -13.00
C VAL A 14 -7.92 5.97 -13.83
N TYR A 15 -6.88 5.27 -13.37
CA TYR A 15 -5.53 5.37 -13.97
C TYR A 15 -5.13 4.18 -14.88
N GLY A 16 -5.90 3.08 -14.91
CA GLY A 16 -6.27 2.37 -16.15
C GLY A 16 -5.21 1.71 -17.06
N SER A 17 -3.94 1.52 -16.66
CA SER A 17 -2.99 0.68 -17.42
C SER A 17 -2.45 -0.50 -16.60
N LEU A 18 -2.52 -1.71 -17.15
CA LEU A 18 -2.11 -2.95 -16.48
C LEU A 18 -0.64 -2.93 -16.03
N ASP A 19 0.23 -2.25 -16.78
CA ASP A 19 1.66 -2.15 -16.47
C ASP A 19 1.91 -1.28 -15.21
N GLU A 20 1.19 -0.17 -15.04
CA GLU A 20 1.31 0.67 -13.84
C GLU A 20 0.77 -0.02 -12.59
N LEU A 21 -0.31 -0.81 -12.75
CA LEU A 21 -0.87 -1.65 -11.69
C LEU A 21 0.11 -2.73 -11.23
N GLN A 22 0.83 -3.34 -12.19
CA GLN A 22 1.85 -4.33 -11.87
C GLN A 22 3.04 -3.70 -11.12
N CYS A 23 3.53 -2.55 -11.58
CA CYS A 23 4.60 -1.83 -10.88
C CYS A 23 4.20 -1.45 -9.44
N PHE A 24 2.95 -0.99 -9.24
CA PHE A 24 2.45 -0.68 -7.91
C PHE A 24 2.33 -1.92 -7.03
N THR A 25 1.84 -3.03 -7.59
CA THR A 25 1.75 -4.32 -6.88
C THR A 25 3.13 -4.80 -6.44
N ASP A 26 4.13 -4.74 -7.32
CA ASP A 26 5.51 -5.10 -7.02
C ASP A 26 6.10 -4.21 -5.91
N ALA A 27 5.76 -2.91 -5.92
CA ALA A 27 6.17 -1.98 -4.87
C ALA A 27 5.55 -2.31 -3.51
N VAL A 28 4.26 -2.68 -3.49
CA VAL A 28 3.55 -3.12 -2.29
C VAL A 28 4.13 -4.43 -1.75
N ASP A 29 4.46 -5.39 -2.61
CA ASP A 29 5.03 -6.66 -2.17
C ASP A 29 6.42 -6.48 -1.54
N ARG A 30 7.24 -5.56 -2.07
CA ARG A 30 8.50 -5.14 -1.45
C ARG A 30 8.25 -4.40 -0.14
N TRP A 31 7.26 -3.51 -0.12
CA TRP A 31 6.93 -2.62 0.98
C TRP A 31 8.18 -1.88 1.49
N ASP A 32 8.85 -1.21 0.57
CA ASP A 32 10.07 -0.44 0.78
C ASP A 32 9.91 0.96 0.17
N LEU A 33 10.52 1.98 0.77
CA LEU A 33 10.53 3.34 0.22
C LEU A 33 11.30 3.38 -1.11
N GLU A 34 12.32 2.53 -1.30
CA GLU A 34 13.05 2.47 -2.58
C GLU A 34 12.15 1.99 -3.73
N ALA A 35 11.14 1.16 -3.45
CA ALA A 35 10.22 0.65 -4.46
C ALA A 35 9.30 1.74 -5.04
N MET A 36 9.22 2.90 -4.38
CA MET A 36 8.53 4.09 -4.90
C MET A 36 9.22 4.66 -6.14
N GLU A 37 10.54 4.50 -6.29
CA GLU A 37 11.28 5.11 -7.41
C GLU A 37 10.86 4.58 -8.78
N ASP A 38 10.39 3.34 -8.82
CA ASP A 38 9.88 2.67 -10.01
C ASP A 38 8.45 3.09 -10.39
N LEU A 39 7.78 3.89 -9.54
CA LEU A 39 6.41 4.33 -9.75
C LEU A 39 6.31 5.70 -10.44
N PRO A 40 5.26 5.95 -11.24
CA PRO A 40 4.92 7.28 -11.72
C PRO A 40 4.73 8.29 -10.56
N GLU A 41 5.11 9.54 -10.77
CA GLU A 41 5.06 10.63 -9.75
C GLU A 41 3.73 10.71 -8.98
N TYR A 42 2.61 10.52 -9.68
CA TYR A 42 1.27 10.58 -9.09
C TYR A 42 0.97 9.37 -8.19
N MET A 43 1.52 8.20 -8.49
CA MET A 43 1.40 6.99 -7.67
C MET A 43 2.34 7.02 -6.45
N LYS A 44 3.49 7.70 -6.56
CA LYS A 44 4.46 7.83 -5.45
C LYS A 44 3.81 8.41 -4.20
N LEU A 45 3.00 9.46 -4.35
CA LEU A 45 2.27 10.09 -3.23
C LEU A 45 1.30 9.11 -2.55
N CYS A 46 0.63 8.29 -3.35
CA CYS A 46 -0.37 7.33 -2.88
C CYS A 46 0.31 6.17 -2.15
N TYR A 47 1.38 5.64 -2.74
CA TYR A 47 2.23 4.64 -2.14
C TYR A 47 2.82 5.13 -0.81
N LEU A 48 3.36 6.34 -0.76
CA LEU A 48 3.95 6.93 0.44
C LEU A 48 2.91 7.10 1.57
N ALA A 49 1.71 7.59 1.23
CA ALA A 49 0.62 7.74 2.21
C ALA A 49 0.21 6.38 2.80
N MET A 50 0.05 5.37 1.94
CA MET A 50 -0.27 4.00 2.36
C MET A 50 0.85 3.37 3.20
N PHE A 51 2.11 3.51 2.76
CA PHE A 51 3.28 2.99 3.47
C PHE A 51 3.40 3.60 4.87
N ASN A 52 3.32 4.93 4.98
CA ASN A 52 3.43 5.61 6.28
C ASN A 52 2.29 5.19 7.22
N PHE A 53 1.06 5.18 6.73
CA PHE A 53 -0.10 4.80 7.53
C PHE A 53 -0.06 3.33 7.98
N GLY A 54 0.31 2.41 7.08
CA GLY A 54 0.41 0.99 7.42
C GLY A 54 1.49 0.73 8.46
N ASN A 55 2.63 1.43 8.38
CA ASN A 55 3.69 1.35 9.38
C ASN A 55 3.29 2.02 10.71
N GLU A 56 2.55 3.13 10.68
CA GLU A 56 2.03 3.78 11.89
C GLU A 56 1.10 2.83 12.66
N ILE A 57 0.11 2.24 11.98
CA ILE A 57 -0.77 1.23 12.60
C ILE A 57 0.04 0.06 13.15
N ALA A 58 0.96 -0.49 12.37
CA ALA A 58 1.76 -1.62 12.82
C ALA A 58 2.59 -1.27 14.06
N SER A 59 3.17 -0.08 14.09
CA SER A 59 3.94 0.45 15.21
C SER A 59 3.08 0.63 16.46
N ASP A 60 1.88 1.20 16.32
CA ASP A 60 0.96 1.44 17.42
C ASP A 60 0.44 0.13 18.01
N VAL A 61 0.02 -0.82 17.16
CA VAL A 61 -0.45 -2.14 17.61
C VAL A 61 0.69 -2.94 18.26
N LEU A 62 1.92 -2.83 17.74
CA LEU A 62 3.08 -3.47 18.34
C LEU A 62 3.40 -2.87 19.72
N LYS A 63 3.28 -1.55 19.89
CA LYS A 63 3.51 -0.88 21.18
C LYS A 63 2.42 -1.20 22.21
N ASP A 64 1.16 -1.15 21.80
CA ASP A 64 0.02 -1.27 22.71
C ASP A 64 -0.32 -2.72 23.06
N HIS A 65 -0.11 -3.64 22.10
CA HIS A 65 -0.53 -5.04 22.23
C HIS A 65 0.61 -6.05 22.04
N GLY A 66 1.81 -5.63 21.64
CA GLY A 66 2.92 -6.54 21.37
C GLY A 66 2.73 -7.41 20.13
N LEU A 67 1.79 -7.05 19.25
CA LEU A 67 1.43 -7.83 18.07
C LEU A 67 1.99 -7.20 16.80
N ASP A 68 2.75 -7.99 16.03
CA ASP A 68 3.19 -7.58 14.70
C ASP A 68 2.07 -7.84 13.67
N VAL A 69 1.36 -6.76 13.31
CA VAL A 69 0.27 -6.79 12.32
C VAL A 69 0.71 -6.35 10.94
N LEU A 70 1.97 -5.92 10.76
CA LEU A 70 2.48 -5.50 9.45
C LEU A 70 2.33 -6.60 8.37
N PRO A 71 2.63 -7.89 8.65
CA PRO A 71 2.41 -8.96 7.67
C PRO A 71 0.96 -9.10 7.25
N TYR A 72 0.01 -8.84 8.15
CA TYR A 72 -1.42 -8.89 7.85
C TYR A 72 -1.84 -7.72 6.96
N ILE A 73 -1.37 -6.50 7.26
CA ILE A 73 -1.62 -5.31 6.45
C ILE A 73 -1.10 -5.52 5.03
N LYS A 74 0.17 -5.94 4.87
CA LYS A 74 0.76 -6.23 3.55
C LYS A 74 -0.10 -7.22 2.76
N LYS A 75 -0.49 -8.32 3.38
CA LYS A 75 -1.32 -9.36 2.76
C LYS A 75 -2.69 -8.85 2.29
N GLU A 76 -3.37 -8.04 3.09
CA GLU A 76 -4.69 -7.51 2.74
C GLU A 76 -4.61 -6.46 1.62
N VAL A 77 -3.53 -5.68 1.57
CA VAL A 77 -3.28 -4.76 0.45
C VAL A 77 -2.99 -5.56 -0.82
N SER A 78 -1.99 -6.47 -0.83
CA SER A 78 -1.64 -7.25 -2.03
C SER A 78 -2.82 -8.05 -2.61
N LYS A 79 -3.66 -8.66 -1.76
CA LYS A 79 -4.87 -9.38 -2.22
C LYS A 79 -5.82 -8.52 -3.04
N ARG A 80 -5.91 -7.23 -2.72
CA ARG A 80 -6.87 -6.32 -3.34
C ARG A 80 -6.35 -5.75 -4.65
N LEU A 81 -5.03 -5.76 -4.84
CA LEU A 81 -4.36 -5.32 -6.08
C LEU A 81 -4.39 -6.38 -7.19
N ILE A 82 -4.62 -7.66 -6.87
CA ILE A 82 -4.68 -8.78 -7.84
C ILE A 82 -6.10 -8.96 -8.43
N ARG A 83 -7.00 -8.00 -8.25
CA ARG A 83 -8.43 -8.14 -8.59
C ARG A 83 -8.81 -7.46 -9.90
#